data_AF-A0A949KHJ3-F1
#
_entry.id   AF-A0A949KHJ3-F1
#
_cell.length_a   1.000
_cell.length_b   1.000
_cell.length_c   1.000
_cell.angle_alpha   90.00
_cell.angle_beta   90.00
_cell.angle_gamma   90.00
#
_symmetry.space_group_name_H-M   'P 1'
#
loop_
_entity.id
_entity.type
_entity.pdbx_description
1 polymer ?
#
loop_
_entity_poly.entity_id
_entity_poly.type
_entity_poly.pdbx_seq_one_letter_code
_entity_poly.pdbx_strand_id
1 'polypeptide(L)'
;MKFVQTICPYCGTGCGLLLAVKDEKVVGVEALTANPVNEGKLCIKGWNVHEFVGHPDRLKASIIRKDGELVEVSWDEALNFTASKLQSIIREHGGNGTGLLSLRKVLQRRKLSAAEIRASPGQPECGPLRTPLT
;
A
#
# COMPACT_ATOMS: atom_id res chain seq x y z
N MET A 1 -28.29 -5.30 3.94
CA MET A 1 -27.02 -4.94 4.62
C MET A 1 -26.20 -6.21 4.74
N LYS A 2 -24.92 -6.18 4.35
CA LYS A 2 -24.01 -7.33 4.45
C LYS A 2 -22.87 -6.99 5.40
N PHE A 3 -22.56 -7.87 6.33
CA PHE A 3 -21.39 -7.72 7.21
C PHE A 3 -20.24 -8.57 6.69
N VAL A 4 -19.07 -7.96 6.52
CA VAL A 4 -17.86 -8.64 6.03
C VAL A 4 -16.78 -8.57 7.10
N GLN A 5 -16.31 -9.73 7.55
CA GLN A 5 -15.24 -9.82 8.53
C GLN A 5 -13.89 -9.40 7.92
N THR A 6 -13.14 -8.59 8.66
CA THR A 6 -11.77 -8.22 8.31
C THR A 6 -10.97 -7.82 9.56
N ILE A 7 -9.71 -7.44 9.35
CA ILE A 7 -8.79 -6.98 10.38
C ILE A 7 -8.54 -5.47 10.24
N CYS A 8 -8.41 -4.79 11.38
CA CYS A 8 -8.06 -3.38 11.46
C CYS A 8 -6.67 -3.09 10.83
N PRO A 9 -6.55 -2.17 9.86
CA PRO A 9 -5.31 -1.89 9.13
C PRO A 9 -4.36 -0.90 9.85
N TYR A 10 -4.62 -0.55 11.12
CA TYR A 10 -3.88 0.51 11.82
C TYR A 10 -2.60 0.04 12.55
N CYS A 11 -2.69 -0.26 13.85
CA CYS A 11 -1.53 -0.29 14.77
C CYS A 11 -0.84 -1.66 14.91
N GLY A 12 -1.18 -2.65 14.10
CA GLY A 12 -0.56 -3.98 14.16
C GLY A 12 -1.10 -4.90 15.27
N THR A 13 -1.93 -4.40 16.19
CA THR A 13 -2.62 -5.22 17.19
C THR A 13 -3.46 -6.32 16.54
N GLY A 14 -4.08 -6.03 15.40
CA GLY A 14 -4.88 -7.02 14.66
C GLY A 14 -6.30 -7.18 15.18
N CYS A 15 -6.94 -6.09 15.64
CA CYS A 15 -8.35 -6.11 16.04
C CYS A 15 -9.25 -6.62 14.91
N GLY A 16 -10.15 -7.55 15.23
CA GLY A 16 -11.17 -8.03 14.31
C GLY A 16 -12.36 -7.08 14.28
N LEU A 17 -12.88 -6.84 13.08
CA LEU A 17 -14.04 -5.98 12.85
C LEU A 17 -14.91 -6.51 11.73
N LEU A 18 -16.16 -6.07 11.70
CA LEU A 18 -17.15 -6.33 10.67
C LEU A 18 -17.38 -5.02 9.90
N LEU A 19 -17.16 -5.03 8.60
CA LEU A 19 -17.53 -3.93 7.72
C LEU A 19 -19.01 -4.07 7.34
N ALA A 20 -19.81 -3.04 7.62
CA ALA A 20 -21.18 -2.95 7.14
C ALA A 20 -21.17 -2.45 5.69
N VAL A 21 -21.67 -3.28 4.77
CA VAL A 21 -21.70 -3.00 3.33
C VAL A 21 -23.15 -2.91 2.86
N LYS A 22 -23.47 -1.81 2.19
CA LYS A 22 -24.76 -1.55 1.55
C LYS A 22 -24.49 -0.98 0.15
N ASP A 23 -25.16 -1.52 -0.87
CA ASP A 23 -25.05 -1.03 -2.25
C ASP A 23 -23.58 -0.94 -2.72
N GLU A 24 -22.81 -1.99 -2.43
CA GLU A 24 -21.36 -2.11 -2.71
C GLU A 24 -20.45 -1.06 -2.03
N LYS A 25 -21.01 -0.24 -1.14
CA LYS A 25 -20.28 0.77 -0.36
C LYS A 25 -20.17 0.35 1.10
N VAL A 26 -19.02 0.65 1.69
CA VAL A 26 -18.82 0.49 3.14
C VAL A 26 -19.48 1.67 3.84
N VAL A 27 -20.44 1.41 4.70
CA VAL A 27 -21.26 2.43 5.39
C VAL A 27 -21.04 2.47 6.89
N GLY A 28 -20.28 1.52 7.44
CA GLY A 28 -20.03 1.47 8.87
C GLY A 28 -19.15 0.30 9.29
N VAL A 29 -18.90 0.23 10.60
CA VAL A 29 -18.03 -0.76 11.23
C VAL A 29 -18.67 -1.23 12.53
N GLU A 30 -18.62 -2.54 12.78
CA GLU A 30 -18.94 -3.14 14.07
C GLU A 30 -17.74 -3.93 14.60
N ALA A 31 -17.65 -4.06 15.92
CA ALA A 31 -16.60 -4.82 16.56
C ALA A 31 -16.92 -6.31 16.52
N LEU A 32 -15.93 -7.14 16.17
CA LEU A 32 -16.10 -8.58 16.18
C LEU A 32 -15.89 -9.14 17.59
N THR A 33 -16.97 -9.49 18.28
CA THR A 33 -16.94 -10.03 19.66
C THR A 33 -16.19 -11.35 19.76
N ALA A 34 -16.29 -12.20 18.74
CA ALA A 34 -15.63 -13.51 18.72
C ALA A 34 -14.10 -13.46 18.53
N ASN A 35 -13.52 -12.28 18.26
CA ASN A 35 -12.10 -12.19 17.98
C ASN A 35 -11.27 -12.14 19.29
N PRO A 36 -10.32 -13.07 19.50
CA PRO A 36 -9.60 -13.19 20.77
C PRO A 36 -8.69 -11.98 21.09
N VAL A 37 -8.34 -11.17 20.09
CA VAL A 37 -7.44 -10.02 20.28
C VAL A 37 -8.15 -8.83 20.92
N ASN A 38 -9.39 -8.59 20.55
CA ASN A 38 -10.10 -7.38 20.96
C ASN A 38 -11.45 -7.62 21.63
N GLU A 39 -11.99 -8.85 21.59
CA GLU A 39 -13.19 -9.25 22.33
C GLU A 39 -14.36 -8.26 22.15
N GLY A 40 -14.55 -7.75 20.93
CA GLY A 40 -15.61 -6.78 20.64
C GLY A 40 -15.30 -5.32 21.02
N LYS A 41 -14.05 -4.99 21.36
CA LYS A 41 -13.61 -3.61 21.65
C LYS A 41 -12.88 -3.01 20.46
N LEU A 42 -13.17 -1.75 20.14
CA LEU A 42 -12.44 -0.98 19.12
C LEU A 42 -12.07 0.39 19.68
N CYS A 43 -10.88 0.88 19.33
CA CYS A 43 -10.49 2.27 19.58
C CYS A 43 -11.16 3.22 18.56
N ILE A 44 -11.01 4.53 18.75
CA ILE A 44 -11.58 5.55 17.85
C ILE A 44 -11.17 5.36 16.38
N LYS A 45 -9.93 4.91 16.12
CA LYS A 45 -9.47 4.61 14.75
C LYS A 45 -10.18 3.40 14.15
N GLY A 46 -10.48 2.39 14.96
CA GLY A 46 -11.17 1.18 14.53
C GLY A 46 -12.63 1.46 14.14
N TRP A 47 -13.34 2.27 14.94
CA TRP A 47 -14.72 2.66 14.64
C TRP A 47 -14.84 3.46 13.34
N ASN A 48 -13.87 4.34 13.06
CA ASN A 48 -13.88 5.22 11.89
C ASN A 48 -13.07 4.69 10.69
N VAL A 49 -12.70 3.40 10.67
CA VAL A 49 -11.84 2.84 9.61
C VAL A 49 -12.49 2.90 8.21
N HIS A 50 -13.82 3.01 8.12
CA HIS A 50 -14.52 3.02 6.84
C HIS A 50 -14.48 4.39 6.13
N GLU A 51 -14.28 5.49 6.86
CA GLU A 51 -14.46 6.85 6.34
C GLU A 51 -13.47 7.20 5.21
N PHE A 52 -12.20 6.80 5.35
CA PHE A 52 -11.17 7.15 4.36
C PHE A 52 -11.35 6.42 3.02
N VAL A 53 -12.11 5.32 2.98
CA VAL A 53 -12.31 4.53 1.76
C VAL A 53 -13.10 5.33 0.73
N GLY A 54 -14.07 6.12 1.18
CA GLY A 54 -14.96 6.93 0.35
C GLY A 54 -14.61 8.42 0.28
N HIS A 55 -13.46 8.83 0.83
CA HIS A 55 -13.09 10.25 0.91
C HIS A 55 -12.98 10.87 -0.50
N PRO A 56 -13.49 12.10 -0.73
CA PRO A 56 -13.47 12.75 -2.04
C PRO A 56 -12.05 12.92 -2.60
N ASP A 57 -11.09 13.26 -1.74
CA ASP A 57 -9.68 13.49 -2.12
C ASP A 57 -8.87 12.21 -2.38
N ARG A 58 -9.49 11.03 -2.28
CA ARG A 58 -8.81 9.77 -2.58
C ARG A 58 -8.40 9.77 -4.06
N LEU A 59 -7.11 9.54 -4.33
CA LEU A 59 -6.60 9.39 -5.69
C LEU A 59 -7.30 8.25 -6.42
N LYS A 60 -7.87 8.56 -7.59
CA LYS A 60 -8.60 7.61 -8.45
C LYS A 60 -7.90 7.37 -9.80
N ALA A 61 -6.96 8.24 -10.17
CA ALA A 61 -6.23 8.19 -11.42
C ALA A 61 -4.71 8.18 -11.20
N SER A 62 -3.97 7.72 -12.19
CA SER A 62 -2.51 7.82 -12.23
C SER A 62 -2.10 9.24 -12.60
N ILE A 63 -1.01 9.74 -12.03
CA ILE A 63 -0.56 11.12 -12.19
C ILE A 63 0.94 11.14 -12.49
N ILE A 64 1.36 11.91 -13.50
CA ILE A 64 2.77 12.12 -13.87
C ILE A 64 3.07 13.62 -13.79
N ARG A 65 4.31 13.98 -13.43
CA ARG A 65 4.79 15.35 -13.53
C ARG A 65 5.28 15.66 -14.94
N LYS A 66 4.65 16.63 -15.62
CA LYS A 66 5.04 17.16 -16.93
C LYS A 66 5.24 18.67 -16.79
N ASP A 67 6.41 19.17 -17.19
CA ASP A 67 6.75 20.61 -17.14
C ASP A 67 6.49 21.29 -15.79
N GLY A 68 6.71 20.56 -14.70
CA GLY A 68 6.50 21.03 -13.33
C GLY A 68 5.09 20.79 -12.76
N GLU A 69 4.10 20.50 -13.60
CA GLU A 69 2.71 20.30 -13.19
C GLU A 69 2.33 18.82 -13.08
N LEU A 70 1.36 18.50 -12.21
CA LEU A 70 0.83 17.14 -12.04
C LEU A 70 -0.36 16.93 -12.96
N VAL A 71 -0.24 15.97 -13.89
CA VAL A 71 -1.23 15.70 -14.93
C VAL A 71 -1.74 14.28 -14.80
N GLU A 72 -3.06 14.10 -14.87
CA GLU A 72 -3.70 12.78 -14.90
C GLU A 72 -3.38 12.05 -16.22
N VAL A 73 -3.10 10.75 -16.12
CA VAL A 73 -2.71 9.90 -17.24
C VAL A 73 -3.35 8.51 -17.13
N SER A 74 -3.33 7.76 -18.24
CA SER A 74 -3.76 6.37 -18.24
C SER A 74 -2.77 5.47 -17.47
N TRP A 75 -3.23 4.29 -17.08
CA TRP A 75 -2.35 3.28 -16.46
C TRP A 75 -1.22 2.85 -17.39
N ASP A 76 -1.49 2.65 -18.67
CA ASP A 76 -0.48 2.24 -19.65
C ASP A 76 0.61 3.31 -19.81
N GLU A 77 0.21 4.58 -19.88
CA GLU A 77 1.16 5.69 -19.96
C GLU A 77 2.01 5.79 -18.69
N ALA A 78 1.39 5.70 -17.50
CA ALA A 78 2.10 5.72 -16.22
C ALA A 78 3.12 4.59 -16.08
N LEU A 79 2.73 3.37 -16.46
CA LEU A 79 3.59 2.20 -16.39
C LEU A 79 4.73 2.29 -17.41
N ASN A 80 4.44 2.67 -18.66
CA ASN A 80 5.46 2.82 -19.70
C ASN A 80 6.46 3.93 -19.38
N PHE A 81 5.99 5.07 -18.87
CA PHE A 81 6.84 6.16 -18.43
C PHE A 81 7.78 5.73 -17.29
N THR A 82 7.22 5.08 -16.27
CA THR A 82 7.98 4.60 -15.11
C THR A 82 9.01 3.55 -15.52
N ALA A 83 8.61 2.55 -16.30
CA ALA A 83 9.49 1.50 -16.80
C ALA A 83 10.63 2.06 -17.64
N SER A 84 10.33 2.98 -18.56
CA SER A 84 11.33 3.62 -19.42
C SER A 84 12.37 4.40 -18.61
N LYS A 85 11.94 5.15 -17.60
CA LYS A 85 12.83 5.92 -16.71
C LYS A 85 13.67 5.01 -15.81
N LEU A 86 13.09 3.95 -15.25
CA LEU A 86 13.84 2.98 -14.48
C LEU A 86 14.92 2.30 -15.34
N GLN A 87 14.58 1.89 -16.56
CA GLN A 87 15.54 1.28 -17.49
C GLN A 87 16.65 2.25 -17.92
N SER A 88 16.37 3.55 -18.09
CA SER A 88 17.43 4.52 -18.38
C SER A 88 18.40 4.67 -17.21
N ILE A 89 17.88 4.74 -15.97
CA ILE A 89 18.70 4.84 -14.76
C ILE A 89 19.56 3.59 -14.60
N ILE A 90 19.00 2.39 -14.79
CA ILE A 90 19.75 1.13 -14.70
C ILE A 90 20.86 1.07 -15.76
N ARG A 91 20.62 1.57 -16.98
CA ARG A 91 21.64 1.62 -18.04
C ARG A 91 22.78 2.58 -17.71
N GLU A 92 22.50 3.70 -17.07
CA GLU A 92 23.49 4.74 -16.77
C GLU A 92 24.27 4.48 -15.46
N HIS A 93 23.59 4.03 -14.41
CA HIS A 93 24.14 3.92 -13.06
C HIS A 93 24.29 2.46 -12.59
N GLY A 94 23.93 1.48 -13.43
CA GLY A 94 23.82 0.09 -13.03
C GLY A 94 22.65 -0.15 -12.06
N GLY A 95 22.55 -1.39 -11.58
CA GLY A 95 21.40 -1.78 -10.75
C GLY A 95 21.32 -1.10 -9.38
N ASN A 96 22.48 -0.71 -8.85
CA ASN A 96 22.59 -0.07 -7.53
C ASN A 96 22.01 1.35 -7.47
N GLY A 97 21.71 1.97 -8.63
CA GLY A 97 21.10 3.30 -8.71
C GLY A 97 19.58 3.32 -8.51
N THR A 98 18.93 2.16 -8.34
CA THR A 98 17.48 2.04 -8.13
C THR A 98 17.18 1.41 -6.77
N GLY A 99 15.97 1.59 -6.25
CA GLY A 99 15.57 0.98 -4.98
C GLY A 99 14.05 0.93 -4.80
N LEU A 100 13.58 0.00 -3.98
CA LEU A 100 12.18 -0.17 -3.64
C LEU A 100 11.98 -0.07 -2.13
N LEU A 101 11.04 0.79 -1.71
CA LEU A 101 10.63 0.89 -0.31
C LEU A 101 9.29 0.16 -0.10
N SER A 102 9.30 -0.90 0.72
CA SER A 102 8.08 -1.64 1.04
C SER A 102 7.41 -1.11 2.31
N LEU A 103 6.07 -1.08 2.30
CA LEU A 103 5.28 -0.64 3.45
C LEU A 103 4.78 -1.83 4.28
N ARG A 104 4.81 -1.67 5.61
CA ARG A 104 4.30 -2.72 6.53
C ARG A 104 2.78 -2.91 6.44
N LYS A 105 2.04 -1.86 6.05
CA LYS A 105 0.56 -1.84 5.94
C LYS A 105 0.00 -2.63 4.75
N VAL A 106 0.84 -3.05 3.82
CA VAL A 106 0.41 -3.92 2.71
C VAL A 106 0.28 -5.36 3.21
N LEU A 107 -0.71 -6.10 2.72
CA LEU A 107 -0.89 -7.51 3.04
C LEU A 107 0.41 -8.28 2.74
N GLN A 108 0.83 -9.17 3.63
CA GLN A 108 2.09 -9.92 3.48
C GLN A 108 2.18 -10.69 2.15
N ARG A 109 1.06 -11.24 1.65
CA ARG A 109 0.98 -11.91 0.34
C ARG A 109 1.07 -10.98 -0.87
N ARG A 110 0.86 -9.68 -0.69
CA ARG A 110 0.98 -8.65 -1.74
C ARG A 110 2.28 -7.85 -1.63
N LYS A 111 3.08 -8.09 -0.60
CA LYS A 111 4.45 -7.58 -0.58
C LYS A 111 5.23 -8.38 -1.60
N LEU A 112 5.88 -7.69 -2.53
CA LEU A 112 6.95 -8.30 -3.30
C LEU A 112 7.98 -8.81 -2.29
N SER A 113 8.22 -10.10 -2.34
CA SER A 113 9.24 -10.75 -1.52
C SER A 113 10.61 -10.21 -1.91
N ALA A 114 11.53 -10.20 -0.95
CA ALA A 114 12.93 -9.91 -1.25
C ALA A 114 13.51 -10.85 -2.32
N ALA A 115 12.91 -12.02 -2.56
CA ALA A 115 13.30 -12.93 -3.63
C ALA A 115 12.82 -12.44 -5.01
N GLU A 116 11.55 -12.01 -5.13
CA GLU A 116 11.00 -11.43 -6.37
C GLU A 116 11.69 -10.12 -6.75
N ILE A 117 12.03 -9.31 -5.74
CA ILE A 117 12.83 -8.10 -5.93
C ILE A 117 14.22 -8.49 -6.43
N ARG A 118 14.95 -9.39 -5.76
CA ARG A 118 16.29 -9.83 -6.18
C ARG A 118 16.33 -10.52 -7.55
N ALA A 119 15.23 -11.13 -7.99
CA ALA A 119 15.13 -11.75 -9.30
C ALA A 119 14.97 -10.74 -10.45
N SER A 120 14.71 -9.47 -10.16
CA SER A 120 14.55 -8.45 -11.19
C SER A 120 15.91 -7.97 -11.73
N PRO A 121 16.08 -7.78 -13.06
CA PRO A 121 17.35 -7.38 -13.64
C PRO A 121 17.83 -6.02 -13.13
N GLY A 122 19.08 -5.93 -12.68
CA GLY A 122 19.68 -4.67 -12.23
C GLY A 122 19.11 -4.15 -10.92
N GLN A 123 18.98 -4.99 -9.90
CA GLN A 123 18.59 -4.54 -8.56
C GLN A 123 19.79 -4.34 -7.63
N PRO A 124 19.73 -3.37 -6.70
CA PRO A 124 20.70 -3.28 -5.61
C PRO A 124 20.59 -4.52 -4.71
N GLU A 125 21.67 -4.86 -4.01
CA GLU A 125 21.56 -5.77 -2.87
C GLU A 125 20.52 -5.20 -1.89
N CYS A 126 19.40 -5.90 -1.73
CA CYS A 126 18.43 -5.63 -0.68
C CYS A 126 19.01 -6.07 0.68
N GLY A 127 20.14 -5.48 1.06
CA GLY A 127 20.77 -5.59 2.36
C GLY A 127 20.26 -4.49 3.30
N PRO A 128 20.42 -4.65 4.62
CA PRO A 128 20.21 -3.53 5.53
C PRO A 128 21.07 -2.36 5.05
N LEU A 129 20.54 -1.13 5.07
CA LEU A 129 21.33 0.08 4.91
C LEU A 129 22.43 0.05 5.97
N ARG A 130 23.61 -0.46 5.61
CA ARG A 130 24.82 -0.30 6.42
C ARG A 130 25.25 1.14 6.19
N THR A 131 24.64 2.06 6.93
CA THR A 131 25.31 3.32 7.20
C THR A 131 26.66 2.95 7.81
N PRO A 132 27.80 3.40 7.26
CA PRO A 132 29.04 3.33 7.98
C PRO A 132 28.81 4.16 9.25
N LEU A 133 28.81 3.51 10.40
CA LEU A 133 28.96 4.19 11.68
C LEU A 133 30.39 4.72 11.67
N THR A 134 30.55 5.97 11.21
CA THR A 134 31.64 6.84 11.64
C THR A 134 31.33 7.35 13.03
#